data_AF-A0A818IUK1-F1
#
_entry.id   AF-A0A818IUK1-F1
#
_cell.length_a   1.000
_cell.length_b   1.000
_cell.length_c   1.000
_cell.angle_alpha   90.00
_cell.angle_beta   90.00
_cell.angle_gamma   90.00
#
_symmetry.space_group_name_H-M   'P 1'
#
loop_
_entity.id
_entity.type
_entity.pdbx_description
1 polymer ?
#
loop_
_entity_poly.entity_id
_entity_poly.type
_entity_poly.pdbx_seq_one_letter_code
_entity_poly.pdbx_strand_id
1 'polypeptide(L)'
;MNSPHETNLHSVWDSGLIHQRISHDFQSNIAMYYEYLHELMRNQTPTSNNDDFKQWIAESVTWVCEQVYVDESNAIMNASVAFHLGNMYYEKNIRVVEKRITQAGQRLGSLLNMLATNRPKSPSSTGKLHWSTIALIVILGIEFIVVIAVVGHRMFKRQKEPITLSFSTPFTK
;
A
#
# COMPACT_ATOMS: atom_id res chain seq x y z
N MET A 1 33.29 -21.81 7.80
CA MET A 1 32.65 -21.13 8.93
C MET A 1 33.50 -19.92 9.29
N ASN A 2 33.07 -18.72 8.91
CA ASN A 2 33.66 -17.47 9.37
C ASN A 2 33.29 -17.26 10.85
N SER A 3 34.15 -16.54 11.59
CA SER A 3 34.17 -16.30 13.05
C SER A 3 32.85 -16.46 13.83
N PRO A 4 32.85 -17.06 15.04
CA PRO A 4 31.66 -17.13 15.89
C PRO A 4 31.13 -15.71 16.17
N HIS A 5 29.90 -15.44 15.74
CA HIS A 5 29.19 -14.20 16.03
C HIS A 5 28.27 -14.44 17.23
N GLU A 6 28.54 -13.77 18.33
CA GLU A 6 27.65 -13.81 19.50
C GLU A 6 26.36 -13.05 19.18
N THR A 7 25.22 -13.72 19.36
CA THR A 7 23.89 -13.12 19.20
C THR A 7 22.89 -13.91 20.03
N ASN A 8 21.66 -13.42 20.14
CA ASN A 8 20.57 -14.15 20.78
C ASN A 8 19.77 -14.97 19.76
N LEU A 9 19.09 -16.01 20.25
CA LEU A 9 18.32 -16.92 19.40
C LEU A 9 17.21 -16.21 18.60
N HIS A 10 16.60 -15.17 19.16
CA HIS A 10 15.57 -14.39 18.46
C HIS A 10 16.14 -13.71 17.21
N SER A 11 17.29 -13.06 17.33
CA SER A 11 18.01 -12.42 16.22
C SER A 11 18.39 -13.41 15.11
N VAL A 12 18.74 -14.65 15.47
CA VAL A 12 18.98 -15.73 14.51
C VAL A 12 17.74 -16.01 13.65
N TRP A 13 16.56 -16.08 14.27
CA TRP A 13 15.30 -16.34 13.55
C TRP A 13 14.77 -15.12 12.79
N ASP A 14 14.94 -13.92 13.34
CA ASP A 14 14.46 -12.68 12.71
C ASP A 14 15.25 -12.33 11.44
N SER A 15 16.56 -12.61 11.45
CA SER A 15 17.45 -12.11 10.40
C SER A 15 18.62 -13.03 10.08
N GLY A 16 19.20 -13.73 11.06
CA GLY A 16 20.40 -14.55 10.88
C GLY A 16 20.25 -15.66 9.83
N LEU A 17 19.19 -16.47 9.92
CA LEU A 17 18.92 -17.55 8.96
C LEU A 17 18.72 -17.02 7.54
N ILE A 18 17.99 -15.91 7.40
CA ILE A 18 17.72 -15.27 6.10
C ILE A 18 19.00 -14.68 5.51
N HIS A 19 19.80 -14.00 6.32
CA HIS A 19 21.07 -13.41 5.89
C HIS A 19 22.05 -14.50 5.44
N GLN A 20 22.15 -15.59 6.20
CA GLN A 20 22.96 -16.75 5.83
C GLN A 20 22.46 -17.36 4.51
N ARG A 21 21.15 -17.57 4.36
CA ARG A 21 20.55 -18.08 3.12
C ARG A 21 20.88 -17.23 1.91
N ILE A 22 20.69 -15.92 2.01
CA ILE A 22 20.97 -14.98 0.91
C ILE A 22 22.47 -14.97 0.57
N SER A 23 23.34 -14.89 1.57
CA SER A 23 24.78 -14.81 1.37
C SER A 23 25.38 -16.10 0.79
N HIS A 24 24.96 -17.26 1.29
CA HIS A 24 25.53 -18.55 0.95
C HIS A 24 24.91 -19.17 -0.31
N ASP A 25 23.57 -19.19 -0.39
CA ASP A 25 22.86 -19.96 -1.42
C ASP A 25 22.42 -19.08 -2.60
N PHE A 26 22.32 -17.77 -2.40
CA PHE A 26 21.89 -16.81 -3.42
C PHE A 26 22.96 -15.78 -3.78
N GLN A 27 24.23 -16.01 -3.44
CA GLN A 27 25.36 -15.15 -3.82
C GLN A 27 25.17 -13.68 -3.40
N SER A 28 24.53 -13.45 -2.25
CA SER A 28 24.12 -12.13 -1.76
C SER A 28 23.10 -11.39 -2.64
N ASN A 29 22.45 -12.09 -3.57
CA ASN A 29 21.44 -11.54 -4.47
C ASN A 29 20.03 -11.71 -3.88
N ILE A 30 19.53 -10.63 -3.29
CA ILE A 30 18.19 -10.58 -2.69
C ILE A 30 17.09 -10.81 -3.75
N ALA A 31 17.28 -10.35 -4.98
CA ALA A 31 16.28 -10.53 -6.04
C ALA A 31 16.10 -12.01 -6.39
N MET A 32 17.19 -12.79 -6.45
CA MET A 32 17.09 -14.24 -6.67
C MET A 32 16.39 -14.96 -5.52
N TYR A 33 16.66 -14.56 -4.27
CA TYR A 33 15.96 -15.12 -3.11
C TYR A 33 14.47 -14.76 -3.12
N TYR A 34 14.13 -13.53 -3.51
CA TYR A 34 12.74 -13.11 -3.70
C TYR A 34 12.03 -13.96 -4.77
N GLU A 35 12.63 -14.14 -5.95
CA GLU A 35 12.03 -14.97 -7.02
C GLU A 35 11.83 -16.41 -6.54
N TYR A 36 12.81 -16.97 -5.84
CA TYR A 36 12.68 -18.29 -5.22
C TYR A 36 11.49 -18.38 -4.25
N LEU A 37 11.35 -17.41 -3.32
CA LEU A 37 10.23 -17.36 -2.39
C LEU A 37 8.90 -17.18 -3.12
N HIS A 38 8.87 -16.39 -4.19
CA HIS A 38 7.69 -16.16 -5.01
C HIS A 38 7.26 -17.44 -5.73
N GLU A 39 8.19 -18.21 -6.28
CA GLU A 39 7.90 -19.54 -6.85
C GLU A 39 7.40 -20.53 -5.80
N LEU A 40 8.06 -20.57 -4.63
CA LEU A 40 7.64 -21.41 -3.51
C LEU A 40 6.20 -21.08 -3.08
N MET A 41 5.87 -19.79 -3.02
CA MET A 41 4.53 -19.31 -2.70
C MET A 41 3.48 -19.70 -3.76
N ARG A 42 3.81 -19.63 -5.06
CA ARG A 42 2.89 -20.03 -6.14
C ARG A 42 2.59 -21.54 -6.14
N ASN A 43 3.55 -22.34 -5.70
CA ASN A 43 3.42 -23.80 -5.65
C ASN A 43 2.70 -24.30 -4.39
N GLN A 44 2.49 -23.44 -3.40
CA GLN A 44 1.73 -23.79 -2.19
C GLN A 44 0.23 -23.74 -2.48
N THR A 45 -0.50 -24.79 -2.09
CA THR A 45 -1.95 -24.79 -2.11
C THR A 45 -2.47 -23.75 -1.11
N PRO A 46 -3.42 -22.89 -1.50
CA PRO A 46 -4.03 -21.94 -0.57
C PRO A 46 -4.67 -22.71 0.59
N THR A 47 -4.23 -22.44 1.81
CA THR A 47 -4.89 -23.02 2.99
C THR A 47 -6.25 -22.37 3.19
N SER A 48 -7.26 -23.18 3.48
CA SER A 48 -8.67 -22.74 3.65
C SER A 48 -8.90 -21.68 4.74
N ASN A 49 -7.92 -21.44 5.62
CA ASN A 49 -8.06 -20.61 6.82
C ASN A 49 -7.10 -19.42 6.82
N ASN A 50 -7.03 -18.68 5.72
CA ASN A 50 -6.10 -17.57 5.57
C ASN A 50 -6.42 -16.35 6.42
N ASP A 51 -7.56 -16.29 7.14
CA ASP A 51 -8.04 -15.09 7.84
C ASP A 51 -8.16 -15.27 9.38
N ASP A 52 -7.78 -16.42 9.94
CA ASP A 52 -7.83 -16.66 11.40
C ASP A 52 -6.48 -16.41 12.10
N PHE A 53 -6.34 -15.24 12.72
CA PHE A 53 -5.15 -14.87 13.49
C PHE A 53 -4.84 -15.84 14.64
N LYS A 54 -5.85 -16.47 15.26
CA LYS A 54 -5.61 -17.45 16.34
C LYS A 54 -4.87 -18.66 15.82
N GLN A 55 -5.22 -19.10 14.61
CA GLN A 55 -4.50 -20.17 13.94
C GLN A 55 -3.05 -19.78 13.64
N TRP A 56 -2.81 -18.55 13.16
CA TRP A 56 -1.44 -18.12 12.85
C TRP A 56 -0.54 -18.12 14.08
N ILE A 57 -1.08 -17.69 15.23
CA ILE A 57 -0.40 -17.73 16.52
C ILE A 57 -0.14 -19.18 16.93
N ALA A 58 -1.15 -20.05 16.88
CA ALA A 58 -1.01 -21.46 17.26
C ALA A 58 0.09 -22.14 16.44
N GLU A 59 0.10 -21.95 15.11
CA GLU A 59 1.16 -22.47 14.24
C GLU A 59 2.54 -21.96 14.64
N SER A 60 2.69 -20.66 14.93
CA SER A 60 3.98 -20.09 15.38
C SER A 60 4.43 -20.71 16.70
N VAL A 61 3.52 -20.86 17.68
CA VAL A 61 3.84 -21.46 18.98
C VAL A 61 4.26 -22.92 18.83
N THR A 62 3.56 -23.71 18.00
CA THR A 62 3.94 -25.09 17.71
C THR A 62 5.37 -25.17 17.16
N TRP A 63 5.71 -24.35 16.16
CA TRP A 63 7.07 -24.35 15.59
C TRP A 63 8.14 -23.93 16.60
N VAL A 64 7.83 -22.96 17.46
CA VAL A 64 8.74 -22.53 18.52
C VAL A 64 9.07 -23.67 19.48
N CYS A 65 8.06 -24.41 19.92
CA CYS A 65 8.24 -25.54 20.83
C CYS A 65 8.97 -26.71 20.18
N GLU A 66 8.72 -26.99 18.91
CA GLU A 66 9.24 -28.18 18.22
C GLU A 66 10.62 -27.99 17.59
N GLN A 67 10.99 -26.77 17.21
CA GLN A 67 12.18 -26.54 16.37
C GLN A 67 13.12 -25.45 16.86
N VAL A 68 12.61 -24.38 17.49
CA VAL A 68 13.43 -23.21 17.85
C VAL A 68 14.39 -23.54 18.99
N TYR A 69 13.86 -24.15 20.07
CA TYR A 69 14.58 -24.40 21.32
C TYR A 69 15.14 -25.82 21.44
N VAL A 70 15.45 -26.48 20.31
CA VAL A 70 16.04 -27.82 20.30
C VAL A 70 17.35 -27.82 19.52
N ASP A 71 18.39 -28.43 20.09
CA ASP A 71 19.71 -28.53 19.47
C ASP A 71 19.78 -29.59 18.37
N GLU A 72 20.98 -29.77 17.80
CA GLU A 72 21.21 -30.71 16.71
C GLU A 72 20.94 -32.18 17.10
N SER A 73 20.93 -32.49 18.40
CA SER A 73 20.57 -33.80 18.97
C SER A 73 19.09 -33.91 19.37
N ASN A 74 18.28 -32.88 19.07
CA ASN A 74 16.91 -32.68 19.54
C ASN A 74 16.78 -32.58 21.07
N ALA A 75 17.86 -32.23 21.78
CA ALA A 75 17.78 -31.91 23.20
C ALA A 75 17.28 -30.47 23.38
N ILE A 76 16.47 -30.25 24.41
CA ILE A 76 15.97 -28.90 24.75
C ILE A 76 17.17 -28.02 25.13
N MET A 77 17.34 -26.93 24.39
CA MET A 77 18.39 -25.95 24.66
C MET A 77 18.10 -25.24 25.99
N ASN A 78 19.11 -25.18 26.85
CA ASN A 78 19.05 -24.30 28.01
C ASN A 78 19.37 -22.87 27.58
N ALA A 79 18.36 -22.00 27.53
CA ALA A 79 18.50 -20.59 27.18
C ALA A 79 19.42 -19.80 28.14
N SER A 80 19.81 -20.39 29.28
CA SER A 80 20.74 -19.79 30.26
C SER A 80 22.21 -20.08 29.96
N VAL A 81 22.52 -20.91 28.95
CA VAL A 81 23.88 -21.35 28.62
C VAL A 81 24.18 -20.96 27.18
N ALA A 82 25.42 -20.53 26.91
CA ALA A 82 25.87 -20.30 25.54
C ALA A 82 25.91 -21.63 24.78
N PHE A 83 25.32 -21.65 23.59
CA PHE A 83 25.34 -22.81 22.69
C PHE A 83 25.75 -22.38 21.28
N HIS A 84 26.30 -23.33 20.53
CA HIS A 84 26.69 -23.12 19.14
C HIS A 84 25.61 -23.66 18.21
N LEU A 85 25.10 -22.81 17.32
CA LEU A 85 24.21 -23.21 16.23
C LEU A 85 25.05 -23.59 15.01
N GLY A 86 25.02 -24.87 14.66
CA GLY A 86 25.76 -25.41 13.52
C GLY A 86 24.94 -25.50 12.24
N ASN A 87 25.53 -26.15 11.24
CA ASN A 87 24.91 -26.29 9.92
C ASN A 87 23.63 -27.14 9.97
N MET A 88 23.53 -28.11 10.87
CA MET A 88 22.31 -28.93 10.99
C MET A 88 21.15 -28.08 11.50
N TYR A 89 21.40 -27.15 12.43
CA TYR A 89 20.39 -26.20 12.87
C TYR A 89 19.92 -25.31 11.70
N TYR A 90 20.84 -24.81 10.89
CA TYR A 90 20.52 -24.01 9.70
C TYR A 90 19.64 -24.78 8.70
N GLU A 91 20.10 -25.95 8.23
CA GLU A 91 19.40 -26.75 7.22
C GLU A 91 17.99 -27.17 7.66
N LYS A 92 17.83 -27.48 8.96
CA LYS A 92 16.55 -27.84 9.56
C LYS A 92 15.57 -26.67 9.55
N ASN A 93 16.04 -25.49 9.95
CA ASN A 93 15.17 -24.35 10.26
C ASN A 93 14.94 -23.40 9.08
N ILE A 94 15.85 -23.33 8.10
CA ILE A 94 15.68 -22.41 6.97
C ILE A 94 14.42 -22.69 6.15
N ARG A 95 14.07 -23.96 5.96
CA ARG A 95 12.83 -24.37 5.28
C ARG A 95 11.57 -23.92 6.01
N VAL A 96 11.62 -23.89 7.35
CA VAL A 96 10.52 -23.39 8.19
C VAL A 96 10.39 -21.88 7.99
N VAL A 97 11.50 -21.14 8.06
CA VAL A 97 11.51 -19.69 7.81
C VAL A 97 10.92 -19.35 6.44
N GLU A 98 11.40 -19.99 5.38
CA GLU A 98 10.89 -19.79 4.01
C GLU A 98 9.38 -20.08 3.92
N LYS A 99 8.92 -21.20 4.51
CA LYS A 99 7.48 -21.54 4.57
C LYS A 99 6.66 -20.47 5.32
N ARG A 100 7.16 -19.93 6.44
CA ARG A 100 6.43 -18.90 7.19
C ARG A 100 6.37 -17.57 6.43
N ILE A 101 7.44 -17.20 5.74
CA ILE A 101 7.46 -16.01 4.88
C ILE A 101 6.44 -16.14 3.75
N THR A 102 6.40 -17.28 3.04
CA THR A 102 5.42 -17.47 1.96
C THR A 102 3.98 -17.50 2.47
N GLN A 103 3.73 -18.17 3.61
CA GLN A 103 2.41 -18.18 4.25
C GLN A 103 1.96 -16.76 4.65
N ALA A 104 2.85 -15.96 5.22
CA ALA A 104 2.55 -14.57 5.58
C ALA A 104 2.21 -13.73 4.35
N GLY A 105 2.96 -13.89 3.24
CA GLY A 105 2.67 -13.22 1.97
C GLY A 105 1.29 -13.57 1.40
N GLN A 106 0.94 -14.85 1.38
CA GLN A 106 -0.39 -15.30 0.92
C GLN A 106 -1.52 -14.75 1.80
N ARG A 107 -1.38 -14.81 3.13
CA ARG A 107 -2.38 -14.32 4.08
C ARG A 107 -2.58 -12.83 3.96
N LEU A 108 -1.49 -12.06 3.87
CA LEU A 108 -1.57 -10.62 3.67
C LEU A 108 -2.24 -10.28 2.34
N GLY A 109 -1.87 -10.95 1.25
CA GLY A 109 -2.51 -10.77 -0.05
C GLY A 109 -4.01 -11.08 -0.02
N SER A 110 -4.40 -12.19 0.63
CA SER A 110 -5.80 -12.58 0.82
C SER A 110 -6.58 -11.51 1.60
N LEU A 111 -6.04 -11.06 2.73
CA LEU A 111 -6.64 -10.04 3.57
C LEU A 111 -6.83 -8.72 2.83
N LEU A 112 -5.81 -8.28 2.07
CA LEU A 112 -5.88 -7.07 1.27
C LEU A 112 -6.92 -7.18 0.14
N ASN A 113 -7.00 -8.33 -0.51
CA ASN A 113 -8.01 -8.61 -1.53
C ASN A 113 -9.42 -8.55 -0.94
N MET A 114 -9.64 -9.21 0.21
CA MET A 114 -10.91 -9.17 0.94
C MET A 114 -11.29 -7.73 1.33
N LEU A 115 -10.34 -6.94 1.84
CA LEU A 115 -10.59 -5.54 2.20
C LEU A 115 -10.89 -4.68 0.97
N ALA A 116 -10.30 -4.98 -0.19
CA ALA A 116 -10.56 -4.27 -1.43
C ALA A 116 -11.95 -4.61 -2.01
N THR A 117 -12.38 -5.88 -1.93
CA THR A 117 -13.69 -6.32 -2.43
C THR A 117 -14.84 -5.95 -1.51
N ASN A 118 -14.64 -5.97 -0.18
CA ASN A 118 -15.64 -5.62 0.82
C ASN A 118 -15.77 -4.11 1.04
N ARG A 119 -15.09 -3.27 0.25
CA ARG A 119 -15.38 -1.84 0.28
C ARG A 119 -16.85 -1.66 -0.10
N PRO A 120 -17.65 -0.91 0.69
CA PRO A 120 -18.96 -0.51 0.21
C PRO A 120 -18.72 0.17 -1.13
N LYS A 121 -19.40 -0.28 -2.19
CA LYS A 121 -19.46 0.48 -3.44
C LYS A 121 -19.84 1.88 -3.00
N SER A 122 -18.90 2.82 -3.12
CA SER A 122 -19.25 4.24 -3.08
C SER A 122 -20.47 4.33 -3.97
N PRO A 123 -21.63 4.85 -3.50
CA PRO A 123 -22.81 4.94 -4.33
C PRO A 123 -22.30 5.56 -5.62
N SER A 124 -22.32 4.79 -6.71
CA SER A 124 -21.85 5.27 -7.98
C SER A 124 -22.67 6.52 -8.16
N SER A 125 -22.03 7.69 -8.27
CA SER A 125 -22.70 8.85 -8.81
C SER A 125 -22.99 8.48 -10.26
N THR A 126 -24.04 7.68 -10.46
CA THR A 126 -24.81 7.72 -11.68
C THR A 126 -25.10 9.21 -11.82
N GLY A 127 -24.49 9.81 -12.85
CA GLY A 127 -24.46 11.24 -13.08
C GLY A 127 -25.85 11.80 -13.36
N LYS A 128 -26.75 11.73 -12.39
CA LYS A 128 -27.92 12.57 -12.28
C LYS A 128 -27.46 13.77 -11.50
N LEU A 129 -27.04 14.78 -12.26
CA LEU A 129 -26.83 16.13 -11.73
C LEU A 129 -28.04 16.45 -10.85
N HIS A 130 -27.79 16.62 -9.54
CA HIS A 130 -28.85 16.76 -8.56
C HIS A 130 -29.77 17.93 -8.98
N TRP A 131 -31.08 17.79 -8.83
CA TRP A 131 -32.05 18.77 -9.30
C TRP A 131 -31.77 20.18 -8.76
N SER A 132 -31.22 20.27 -7.54
CA SER A 132 -30.77 21.55 -6.96
C SER A 132 -29.61 22.20 -7.73
N THR A 133 -28.69 21.39 -8.26
CA THR A 133 -27.55 21.86 -9.07
C THR A 133 -28.04 22.34 -10.44
N ILE A 134 -29.00 21.63 -11.05
CA ILE A 134 -29.66 22.08 -12.29
C ILE A 134 -30.38 23.41 -12.04
N ALA A 135 -31.14 23.52 -10.95
CA ALA A 135 -31.85 24.74 -10.59
C ALA A 135 -30.88 25.93 -10.37
N LEU A 136 -29.75 25.72 -9.69
CA LEU A 136 -28.73 26.75 -9.51
C LEU A 136 -28.11 27.21 -10.83
N ILE A 137 -27.79 26.28 -11.73
CA ILE A 137 -27.24 26.62 -13.05
C ILE A 137 -28.23 27.46 -13.87
N VAL A 138 -29.51 27.09 -13.84
CA VAL A 138 -30.56 27.85 -14.54
C VAL A 138 -30.72 29.24 -13.96
N ILE A 139 -30.76 29.38 -12.63
CA ILE A 139 -30.89 30.68 -11.95
C ILE A 139 -29.70 31.58 -12.31
N LEU A 140 -28.47 31.07 -12.21
CA LEU A 140 -27.26 31.82 -12.56
C LEU A 140 -27.21 32.19 -14.05
N GLY A 141 -27.67 31.30 -14.93
CA GLY A 141 -27.77 31.57 -16.36
C GLY A 141 -28.76 32.70 -16.69
N ILE A 142 -29.92 32.71 -16.05
CA ILE A 142 -30.93 33.77 -16.22
C ILE A 142 -30.37 35.13 -15.76
N GLU A 143 -29.76 35.18 -14.58
CA GLU A 143 -29.13 36.40 -14.05
C GLU A 143 -28.05 36.94 -15.02
N PHE A 144 -27.22 36.06 -15.56
CA PHE A 144 -26.19 36.45 -16.52
C PHE A 144 -26.77 37.04 -17.82
N ILE A 145 -27.85 36.46 -18.34
CA ILE A 145 -28.55 36.97 -19.54
C ILE A 145 -29.16 38.35 -19.26
N VAL A 146 -29.78 38.55 -18.09
CA VAL A 146 -30.35 39.84 -17.70
C VAL A 146 -29.25 40.91 -17.62
N VAL A 147 -28.10 40.59 -17.02
CA VAL A 147 -26.95 41.51 -16.95
C VAL A 147 -26.45 41.87 -18.35
N ILE A 148 -26.28 40.89 -19.25
CA ILE A 148 -25.87 41.15 -20.64
C ILE A 148 -26.89 42.03 -21.36
N ALA A 149 -28.19 41.77 -21.21
CA ALA A 149 -29.23 42.57 -21.86
C ALA A 149 -29.23 44.02 -21.36
N VAL A 150 -29.07 44.25 -20.05
CA VAL A 150 -29.01 45.59 -19.46
C VAL A 150 -27.74 46.33 -19.90
N VAL A 151 -26.59 45.67 -19.88
CA VAL A 151 -25.32 46.26 -20.32
C VAL A 151 -25.35 46.56 -21.82
N GLY A 152 -25.82 45.62 -22.63
CA GLY A 152 -26.00 45.77 -24.07
C GLY A 152 -26.97 46.90 -24.41
N HIS A 153 -28.09 47.00 -23.71
CA HIS A 153 -29.04 48.10 -23.89
C HIS A 153 -28.44 49.46 -23.52
N ARG A 154 -27.66 49.54 -22.42
CA ARG A 154 -26.94 50.76 -22.03
C ARG A 154 -25.89 51.18 -23.07
N MET A 155 -25.14 50.22 -23.61
CA MET A 155 -24.14 50.48 -24.66
C MET A 155 -24.80 50.96 -25.96
N PHE A 156 -25.90 50.32 -26.38
CA PHE A 156 -26.64 50.73 -27.58
C PHE A 156 -27.31 52.10 -27.42
N LYS A 157 -27.76 52.45 -26.21
CA LYS A 157 -28.30 53.78 -25.92
C LYS A 157 -27.21 54.86 -25.98
N ARG A 158 -25.99 54.57 -25.52
CA ARG A 158 -24.84 55.51 -25.60
C ARG A 158 -24.41 55.82 -27.03
N GLN A 159 -24.54 54.89 -27.98
CA GLN A 159 -24.21 55.16 -29.38
C GLN A 159 -25.19 56.11 -30.10
N LYS A 160 -26.35 56.40 -29.51
CA LYS A 160 -27.37 57.28 -30.12
C LYS A 160 -27.28 58.74 -29.67
N GLU A 161 -26.34 59.10 -28.79
CA GLU A 161 -26.12 60.50 -28.45
C GLU A 161 -25.22 61.16 -29.51
N PRO A 162 -25.72 62.16 -30.27
CA PRO A 162 -24.93 62.83 -31.29
C PRO A 162 -23.77 63.59 -30.64
N ILE A 163 -22.57 63.38 -31.18
CA ILE A 163 -21.36 64.14 -30.85
C ILE A 163 -21.65 65.62 -31.14
N THR A 164 -21.84 66.42 -30.09
CA THR A 164 -21.92 67.88 -30.20
C THR A 164 -20.48 68.43 -30.23
N LEU A 165 -19.97 68.67 -31.44
CA LEU A 165 -18.73 69.41 -31.65
C LEU A 165 -19.00 70.90 -31.41
N SER A 166 -18.56 71.44 -30.27
CA SER A 166 -18.50 72.88 -30.06
C SER A 166 -17.23 73.44 -30.71
N PHE A 167 -17.41 74.28 -31.72
CA PHE A 167 -16.34 75.07 -32.32
C PHE A 167 -16.13 76.34 -31.49
N SER A 168 -14.95 76.47 -30.90
CA SER A 168 -14.44 77.74 -30.35
C SER A 168 -13.83 78.54 -31.51
N THR A 169 -14.36 79.72 -31.79
CA THR A 169 -13.80 80.66 -32.77
C THR A 169 -12.54 81.36 -32.24
N PRO A 170 -11.65 81.84 -33.12
CA PRO A 170 -10.35 82.37 -32.73
C PRO A 170 -10.41 83.85 -32.34
N PHE A 171 -9.62 84.22 -31.34
CA PHE A 171 -9.35 85.59 -30.94
C PHE A 171 -8.59 86.34 -32.04
N THR A 172 -9.13 87.49 -32.44
CA THR A 172 -8.44 88.57 -33.17
C THR A 172 -8.12 89.71 -32.20
N LYS A 173 -6.83 89.92 -31.91
CA LYS A 173 -6.10 91.19 -32.09
C LYS A 173 -4.63 91.01 -31.75
#